data_AF-A0A1D8JEZ3-F1
#
_entry.id   AF-A0A1D8JEZ3-F1
#
_cell.length_a   1.000
_cell.length_b   1.000
_cell.length_c   1.000
_cell.angle_alpha   90.00
_cell.angle_beta   90.00
_cell.angle_gamma   90.00
#
_symmetry.space_group_name_H-M   'P 1'
#
loop_
_entity.id
_entity.type
_entity.pdbx_description
1 polymer ?
#
loop_
_entity_poly.entity_id
_entity_poly.type
_entity_poly.pdbx_seq_one_letter_code
_entity_poly.pdbx_strand_id
1 'polypeptide(L)'
;MKNDMRVTLPLWQMAAIALLMVITITMGLATKVTNFTNDRLEFEITFGSYLGGIFACAMVAFLIFFVLFLINIQKHNKRFPDKKINTFTFKPQEYIEDDEWFDEMTKRATKKVYSYYSWTLPLLVGFSLGGFLGRTVILVGILLIAMGQYWIYYSTMRKMLKSAEEDE
;
A
#
# COMPACT_ATOMS: atom_id res chain seq x y z
N MET A 1 24.34 -0.97 3.25
CA MET A 1 22.95 -1.21 2.77
C MET A 1 21.84 -0.41 3.45
N LYS A 2 22.06 0.31 4.57
CA LYS A 2 21.02 1.13 5.26
C LYS A 2 20.26 2.15 4.38
N ASN A 3 20.85 2.59 3.26
CA ASN A 3 20.26 3.55 2.33
C ASN A 3 19.71 2.93 1.03
N ASP A 4 19.55 1.61 0.96
CA ASP A 4 18.91 0.97 -0.20
C ASP A 4 17.40 1.23 -0.17
N MET A 5 16.89 1.82 -1.26
CA MET A 5 15.47 2.14 -1.38
C MET A 5 14.63 0.87 -1.46
N ARG A 6 15.15 -0.25 -1.99
CA ARG A 6 14.42 -1.52 -2.11
C ARG A 6 13.99 -2.09 -0.76
N VAL A 7 14.81 -1.88 0.28
CA VAL A 7 14.51 -2.30 1.66
C VAL A 7 13.48 -1.38 2.32
N THR A 8 13.48 -0.09 1.97
CA THR A 8 12.55 0.90 2.54
C THR A 8 11.28 1.07 1.70
N LEU A 9 11.21 0.47 0.51
CA LEU A 9 10.08 0.56 -0.42
C LEU A 9 8.74 0.18 0.25
N PRO A 10 8.65 -0.90 1.06
CA PRO A 10 7.41 -1.23 1.76
C PRO A 10 6.92 -0.10 2.69
N LEU A 11 7.82 0.68 3.29
CA LEU A 11 7.45 1.83 4.14
C LEU A 11 6.81 2.93 3.29
N TRP A 12 7.35 3.20 2.11
CA TRP A 12 6.77 4.15 1.16
C TRP A 12 5.37 3.68 0.73
N GLN A 13 5.19 2.39 0.44
CA GLN A 13 3.87 1.86 0.08
C GLN A 13 2.86 1.99 1.23
N MET A 14 3.27 1.72 2.47
CA MET A 14 2.41 1.93 3.65
C MET A 14 2.02 3.40 3.84
N ALA A 15 2.94 4.34 3.63
CA ALA A 15 2.65 5.77 3.69
C ALA A 15 1.67 6.21 2.59
N ALA A 16 1.83 5.69 1.37
CA ALA A 16 0.90 5.93 0.26
C ALA A 16 -0.50 5.41 0.60
N ILE A 17 -0.60 4.19 1.13
CA ILE A 17 -1.87 3.58 1.55
C ILE A 17 -2.53 4.40 2.67
N ALA A 18 -1.77 4.91 3.63
CA ALA A 18 -2.32 5.75 4.70
C ALA A 18 -3.00 7.01 4.14
N LEU A 19 -2.39 7.69 3.16
CA LEU A 19 -2.99 8.82 2.48
C LEU A 19 -4.24 8.41 1.68
N LEU A 20 -4.18 7.29 0.96
CA LEU A 20 -5.33 6.75 0.22
C LEU A 20 -6.49 6.37 1.13
N MET A 21 -6.24 5.91 2.35
CA MET A 21 -7.29 5.65 3.34
C MET A 21 -8.02 6.93 3.73
N VAL A 22 -7.30 8.03 4.01
CA VAL A 22 -7.92 9.33 4.33
C VAL A 22 -8.79 9.82 3.17
N ILE A 23 -8.28 9.72 1.94
CA ILE A 23 -9.00 10.07 0.71
C ILE A 23 -10.26 9.20 0.56
N THR A 24 -10.15 7.90 0.78
CA THR A 24 -11.26 6.94 0.65
C THR A 24 -12.34 7.19 1.69
N ILE A 25 -11.96 7.45 2.95
CA ILE A 25 -12.90 7.74 4.04
C ILE A 25 -13.65 9.04 3.75
N THR A 26 -12.93 10.11 3.42
CA THR A 26 -13.54 11.41 3.13
C THR A 26 -14.48 11.37 1.94
N MET A 27 -14.10 10.69 0.85
CA MET A 27 -14.95 10.47 -0.32
C MET A 27 -16.17 9.60 0.01
N GLY A 28 -15.97 8.55 0.80
CA GLY A 28 -17.04 7.64 1.20
C GLY A 28 -18.06 8.27 2.15
N LEU A 29 -17.69 9.30 2.91
CA LEU A 29 -18.60 10.11 3.72
C LEU A 29 -19.30 11.21 2.90
N ALA A 30 -18.65 11.71 1.84
CA ALA A 30 -19.19 12.76 0.98
C ALA A 30 -20.15 12.26 -0.10
N THR A 31 -20.09 10.97 -0.45
CA THR A 31 -20.90 10.38 -1.52
C THR A 31 -22.19 9.79 -0.98
N LYS A 32 -23.33 10.19 -1.53
CA LYS A 32 -24.62 9.52 -1.33
C LYS A 32 -25.12 8.95 -2.66
N VAL A 33 -25.55 7.69 -2.62
CA VAL A 33 -26.26 7.06 -3.75
C VAL A 33 -27.72 7.41 -3.60
N THR A 34 -28.24 8.26 -4.48
CA THR A 34 -29.57 8.85 -4.31
C THR A 34 -30.66 8.10 -5.06
N ASN A 35 -30.38 7.53 -6.25
CA ASN A 35 -31.37 6.72 -6.99
C ASN A 35 -30.74 5.59 -7.82
N PHE A 36 -31.33 4.41 -7.74
CA PHE A 36 -31.23 3.34 -8.73
C PHE A 36 -32.57 3.28 -9.47
N THR A 37 -32.74 4.08 -10.51
CA THR A 37 -33.89 3.97 -11.43
C THR A 37 -33.44 3.29 -12.71
N ASN A 38 -34.33 2.52 -13.34
CA ASN A 38 -34.09 1.47 -14.36
C ASN A 38 -33.09 1.75 -15.51
N ASP A 39 -32.57 2.96 -15.71
CA ASP A 39 -31.60 3.27 -16.77
C ASP A 39 -30.49 4.28 -16.39
N ARG A 40 -30.45 4.79 -15.15
CA ARG A 40 -29.46 5.79 -14.75
C ARG A 40 -28.99 5.59 -13.33
N LEU A 41 -27.66 5.57 -13.20
CA LEU A 41 -26.98 5.55 -11.93
C LEU A 41 -26.59 7.00 -11.61
N GLU A 42 -27.20 7.55 -10.56
CA GLU A 42 -26.98 8.92 -10.10
C GLU A 42 -26.23 8.89 -8.76
N PHE A 43 -25.12 9.61 -8.69
CA PHE A 43 -24.37 9.82 -7.45
C PHE A 43 -24.36 11.30 -7.13
N GLU A 44 -24.68 11.65 -5.89
CA GLU A 44 -24.50 12.99 -5.38
C GLU A 44 -23.25 13.02 -4.51
N ILE A 45 -22.33 13.93 -4.82
CA ILE A 45 -21.13 14.16 -4.02
C ILE A 45 -21.32 15.51 -3.34
N THR A 46 -21.58 15.49 -2.05
CA THR A 46 -21.73 16.69 -1.23
C THR A 46 -20.60 16.76 -0.22
N PHE A 47 -19.71 17.73 -0.39
CA PHE A 47 -18.68 18.01 0.60
C PHE A 47 -19.20 19.04 1.60
N GLY A 48 -19.32 18.66 2.87
CA GLY A 48 -19.36 19.65 3.95
C GLY A 48 -18.02 20.42 4.00
N SER A 49 -18.04 21.69 4.42
CA SER A 49 -16.86 22.57 4.35
C SER A 49 -15.60 21.97 4.99
N TYR A 50 -15.73 21.29 6.12
CA TYR A 50 -14.59 20.66 6.82
C TYR A 50 -14.10 19.38 6.12
N LEU A 51 -15.00 18.52 5.63
CA LEU A 51 -14.63 17.29 4.91
C LEU A 51 -13.97 17.60 3.57
N GLY A 52 -14.48 18.60 2.84
CA GLY A 52 -13.88 19.08 1.60
C GLY A 52 -12.46 19.60 1.82
N GLY A 53 -12.23 20.34 2.91
CA GLY A 53 -10.90 20.80 3.31
C GLY A 53 -9.93 19.64 3.59
N ILE A 54 -10.34 18.64 4.37
CA ILE A 54 -9.50 17.45 4.67
C ILE A 54 -9.19 16.68 3.39
N PHE A 55 -10.17 16.47 2.53
CA PHE A 55 -9.99 15.80 1.24
C PHE A 55 -8.97 16.54 0.36
N ALA A 56 -9.12 17.86 0.22
CA ALA A 56 -8.20 18.69 -0.56
C ALA A 56 -6.76 18.64 -0.01
N CYS A 57 -6.61 18.75 1.31
CA CYS A 57 -5.31 18.61 1.97
C CYS A 57 -4.69 17.22 1.74
N ALA A 58 -5.47 16.15 1.82
CA ALA A 58 -5.00 14.79 1.59
C ALA A 58 -4.58 14.57 0.12
N MET A 59 -5.31 15.14 -0.84
CA MET A 59 -4.93 15.15 -2.25
C MET A 59 -3.61 15.87 -2.49
N VAL A 60 -3.43 17.07 -1.93
CA VAL A 60 -2.17 17.83 -2.04
C VAL A 60 -1.02 17.05 -1.38
N ALA A 61 -1.25 16.48 -0.20
CA ALA A 61 -0.25 15.65 0.48
C ALA A 61 0.13 14.42 -0.35
N PHE A 62 -0.84 13.77 -1.01
CA PHE A 62 -0.58 12.65 -1.91
C PHE A 62 0.25 13.06 -3.13
N LEU A 63 -0.04 14.20 -3.75
CA LEU A 63 0.77 14.73 -4.85
C LEU A 63 2.20 15.03 -4.42
N ILE A 64 2.39 15.69 -3.28
CA ILE A 64 3.72 15.96 -2.72
C ILE A 64 4.45 14.65 -2.45
N PHE A 65 3.78 13.69 -1.80
CA PHE A 65 4.32 12.36 -1.53
C PHE A 65 4.77 11.66 -2.83
N PHE A 66 3.94 11.69 -3.87
CA PHE A 66 4.24 11.06 -5.15
C PHE A 66 5.47 11.68 -5.82
N VAL A 67 5.59 13.01 -5.80
CA VAL A 67 6.78 13.71 -6.31
C VAL A 67 8.03 13.32 -5.52
N LEU A 68 7.95 13.30 -4.19
CA LEU A 68 9.06 12.88 -3.33
C LEU A 68 9.49 11.44 -3.59
N PHE A 69 8.52 10.54 -3.79
CA PHE A 69 8.75 9.14 -4.12
C PHE A 69 9.51 9.01 -5.46
N LEU A 70 9.07 9.70 -6.51
CA LEU A 70 9.76 9.71 -7.80
C LEU A 70 11.18 10.27 -7.72
N ILE A 71 11.37 11.38 -6.99
CA ILE A 71 12.71 11.95 -6.76
C ILE A 71 13.60 10.93 -6.06
N ASN A 72 13.07 10.20 -5.08
CA ASN A 72 13.84 9.20 -4.35
C ASN A 72 14.24 8.01 -5.26
N ILE A 73 13.34 7.54 -6.13
CA ILE A 73 13.64 6.53 -7.15
C ILE A 73 14.76 7.03 -8.06
N GLN A 74 14.67 8.25 -8.57
CA GLN A 74 15.70 8.81 -9.44
C GLN A 74 17.06 8.91 -8.74
N LYS A 75 17.08 9.33 -7.47
CA LYS A 75 18.30 9.37 -6.64
C LYS A 75 18.88 7.96 -6.44
N HIS A 76 18.03 6.97 -6.18
CA HIS A 76 18.45 5.58 -6.04
C HIS A 76 19.04 5.03 -7.35
N ASN A 77 18.34 5.21 -8.48
CA ASN A 77 18.77 4.73 -9.80
C ASN A 77 20.07 5.40 -10.29
N LYS A 78 20.35 6.65 -9.86
CA LYS A 78 21.64 7.31 -10.11
C LYS A 78 22.77 6.76 -9.25
N ARG A 79 22.49 6.34 -8.01
CA ARG A 79 23.48 5.75 -7.09
C ARG A 79 23.77 4.29 -7.38
N PHE A 80 22.78 3.55 -7.86
CA PHE A 80 22.87 2.12 -8.16
C PHE A 80 22.41 1.86 -9.61
N PRO A 81 23.25 2.19 -10.61
CA PRO A 81 22.89 2.05 -12.02
C PRO A 81 22.68 0.59 -12.45
N ASP A 82 23.29 -0.38 -11.76
CA ASP A 82 23.15 -1.80 -12.04
C ASP A 82 21.90 -2.42 -11.38
N LYS A 83 21.29 -1.70 -10.43
CA LYS A 83 20.15 -2.16 -9.62
C LYS A 83 18.99 -1.16 -9.67
N LYS A 84 18.64 -0.73 -10.88
CA LYS A 84 17.59 0.29 -11.08
C LYS A 84 16.21 -0.25 -10.69
N ILE A 85 15.47 0.57 -9.97
CA ILE A 85 14.04 0.39 -9.75
C ILE A 85 13.32 0.86 -11.01
N ASN A 86 12.66 -0.08 -11.69
CA ASN A 86 11.81 0.19 -12.84
C ASN A 86 10.34 0.13 -12.40
N THR A 87 9.64 1.26 -12.49
CA THR A 87 8.24 1.40 -12.06
C THR A 87 7.22 0.68 -12.96
N PHE A 88 7.64 0.18 -14.12
CA PHE A 88 6.74 -0.46 -15.11
C PHE A 88 6.94 -1.97 -15.26
N THR A 89 7.70 -2.63 -14.39
CA THR A 89 7.88 -4.08 -14.48
C THR A 89 6.86 -4.82 -13.63
N PHE A 90 6.39 -5.97 -14.12
CA PHE A 90 5.52 -6.88 -13.36
C PHE A 90 6.21 -7.52 -12.15
N LYS A 91 7.55 -7.58 -12.14
CA LYS A 91 8.31 -8.07 -11.00
C LYS A 91 8.25 -7.06 -9.84
N PRO A 92 7.85 -7.49 -8.64
CA PRO A 92 7.92 -6.66 -7.44
C PRO A 92 9.34 -6.12 -7.25
N GLN A 93 9.45 -4.81 -7.06
CA GLN A 93 10.74 -4.14 -6.90
C GLN A 93 11.39 -4.44 -5.56
N GLU A 94 10.61 -5.01 -4.63
CA GLU A 94 11.09 -5.51 -3.34
C GLU A 94 11.90 -6.81 -3.46
N TYR A 95 11.84 -7.52 -4.59
CA TYR A 95 12.60 -8.75 -4.79
C TYR A 95 14.09 -8.43 -4.99
N ILE A 96 14.87 -8.68 -3.95
CA ILE A 96 16.31 -8.54 -3.95
C ILE A 96 16.88 -9.93 -4.20
N GLU A 97 17.26 -10.19 -5.45
CA GLU A 97 17.93 -11.44 -5.87
C GLU A 97 19.41 -11.15 -6.16
N ASP A 98 20.00 -10.28 -5.32
CA ASP A 98 21.39 -9.86 -5.48
C ASP A 98 22.38 -10.97 -5.07
N ASP A 99 21.99 -11.83 -4.12
CA ASP A 99 22.69 -13.07 -3.75
C ASP A 99 21.68 -14.16 -3.33
N GLU A 100 22.17 -15.39 -3.09
CA GLU A 100 21.35 -16.54 -2.66
C GLU A 100 20.67 -16.33 -1.29
N TRP A 101 21.34 -15.64 -0.37
CA TRP A 101 20.80 -15.34 0.96
C TRP A 101 19.62 -14.35 0.88
N PHE A 102 19.74 -13.28 0.09
CA PHE A 102 18.67 -12.31 -0.13
C PHE A 102 17.47 -12.90 -0.86
N ASP A 103 17.71 -13.81 -1.82
CA ASP A 103 16.66 -14.56 -2.48
C ASP A 103 15.90 -15.44 -1.46
N GLU A 104 16.60 -16.15 -0.58
CA GLU A 104 15.95 -16.94 0.46
C GLU A 104 15.14 -16.08 1.46
N MET A 105 15.68 -14.93 1.88
CA MET A 105 14.97 -13.98 2.74
C MET A 105 13.68 -13.49 2.07
N THR A 106 13.77 -13.08 0.81
CA THR A 106 12.64 -12.60 0.01
C THR A 106 11.57 -13.69 -0.15
N LYS A 107 11.98 -14.95 -0.40
CA LYS A 107 11.07 -16.11 -0.47
C LYS A 107 10.35 -16.35 0.85
N ARG A 108 11.07 -16.31 1.98
CA ARG A 108 10.48 -16.49 3.32
C ARG A 108 9.50 -15.36 3.65
N ALA A 109 9.84 -14.10 3.34
CA ALA A 109 8.95 -12.96 3.53
C ALA A 109 7.68 -13.07 2.67
N THR A 110 7.83 -13.41 1.40
CA THR A 110 6.71 -13.58 0.46
C THR A 110 5.79 -14.72 0.88
N LYS A 111 6.34 -15.85 1.36
CA LYS A 111 5.54 -16.96 1.88
C LYS A 111 4.63 -16.54 3.04
N LYS A 112 5.12 -15.70 3.96
CA LYS A 112 4.29 -15.16 5.05
C LYS A 112 3.19 -14.24 4.55
N VAL A 113 3.50 -13.36 3.58
CA VAL A 113 2.51 -12.48 2.95
C VAL A 113 1.42 -13.29 2.24
N TYR A 114 1.80 -14.35 1.53
CA TYR A 114 0.85 -15.28 0.90
C TYR A 114 -0.06 -15.97 1.93
N SER A 115 0.50 -16.47 3.03
CA SER A 115 -0.29 -17.05 4.12
C SER A 115 -1.25 -16.02 4.73
N TYR A 116 -0.81 -14.76 4.88
CA TYR A 116 -1.66 -13.68 5.37
C TYR A 116 -2.84 -13.40 4.44
N TYR A 117 -2.61 -13.32 3.13
CA TYR A 117 -3.67 -13.10 2.13
C TYR A 117 -4.66 -14.25 2.05
N SER A 118 -4.17 -15.49 2.19
CA SER A 118 -5.00 -16.71 2.19
C SER A 118 -6.10 -16.68 3.26
N TRP A 119 -5.89 -15.96 4.36
CA TRP A 119 -6.89 -15.82 5.42
C TRP A 119 -7.64 -14.49 5.37
N THR A 120 -6.96 -13.38 5.14
CA THR A 120 -7.57 -12.05 5.27
C THR A 120 -8.56 -11.72 4.16
N LEU A 121 -8.33 -12.16 2.92
CA LEU A 121 -9.26 -11.92 1.82
C LEU A 121 -10.58 -12.69 1.99
N PRO A 122 -10.58 -14.01 2.28
CA PRO A 122 -11.82 -14.73 2.56
C PRO A 122 -12.58 -14.15 3.76
N LEU A 123 -11.87 -13.74 4.82
CA LEU A 123 -12.50 -13.09 5.97
C LEU A 123 -13.20 -11.79 5.56
N LEU A 124 -12.52 -10.91 4.81
CA LEU A 124 -13.12 -9.66 4.34
C LEU A 124 -14.36 -9.92 3.49
N VAL A 125 -14.30 -10.89 2.57
CA VAL A 125 -15.45 -11.29 1.75
C VAL A 125 -16.58 -11.82 2.63
N GLY A 126 -16.30 -12.71 3.58
CA GLY A 126 -17.28 -13.25 4.51
C GLY A 126 -18.00 -12.14 5.31
N PHE A 127 -17.24 -11.16 5.84
CA PHE A 127 -17.83 -10.02 6.53
C PHE A 127 -18.65 -9.12 5.60
N SER A 128 -18.22 -8.94 4.35
CA SER A 128 -18.96 -8.13 3.37
C SER A 128 -20.30 -8.76 2.98
N LEU A 129 -20.35 -10.09 2.81
CA LEU A 129 -21.56 -10.82 2.45
C LEU A 129 -22.59 -10.86 3.58
N GLY A 130 -22.14 -10.76 4.84
CA GLY A 130 -23.04 -10.61 5.99
C GLY A 130 -23.87 -9.32 5.99
N GLY A 131 -23.64 -8.40 5.04
CA GLY A 131 -24.38 -7.14 4.94
C GLY A 131 -24.01 -6.10 6.00
N PHE A 132 -23.05 -6.42 6.88
CA PHE A 132 -22.65 -5.56 8.00
C PHE A 132 -21.71 -4.42 7.59
N LEU A 133 -21.11 -4.47 6.39
CA LEU A 133 -20.09 -3.51 5.96
C LEU A 133 -20.59 -2.65 4.80
N GLY A 134 -20.59 -1.32 5.00
CA GLY A 134 -20.78 -0.38 3.91
C GLY A 134 -19.60 -0.38 2.93
N ARG A 135 -19.84 0.06 1.68
CA ARG A 135 -18.83 0.12 0.60
C ARG A 135 -17.51 0.77 1.04
N THR A 136 -17.59 1.90 1.74
CA THR A 136 -16.42 2.63 2.26
C THR A 136 -15.59 1.76 3.20
N VAL A 137 -16.25 1.01 4.09
CA VAL A 137 -15.58 0.14 5.05
C VAL A 137 -14.88 -1.02 4.35
N ILE A 138 -15.50 -1.58 3.31
CA ILE A 138 -14.87 -2.62 2.48
C ILE A 138 -13.60 -2.08 1.81
N LEU A 139 -13.66 -0.91 1.18
CA LEU A 139 -12.49 -0.30 0.52
C LEU A 139 -11.37 0.00 1.51
N VAL A 140 -11.69 0.56 2.68
CA VAL A 140 -10.72 0.77 3.76
C VAL A 140 -10.15 -0.56 4.26
N GLY A 141 -10.97 -1.61 4.38
CA GLY A 141 -10.54 -2.95 4.73
C GLY A 141 -9.53 -3.53 3.74
N ILE A 142 -9.76 -3.37 2.43
CA ILE A 142 -8.81 -3.77 1.39
C ILE A 142 -7.49 -3.02 1.55
N LEU A 143 -7.55 -1.69 1.77
CA LEU A 143 -6.36 -0.88 2.00
C LEU A 143 -5.60 -1.30 3.27
N LEU A 144 -6.29 -1.63 4.35
CA LEU A 144 -5.67 -2.14 5.58
C LEU A 144 -4.99 -3.50 5.36
N ILE A 145 -5.63 -4.40 4.61
CA ILE A 145 -5.02 -5.67 4.22
C ILE A 145 -3.77 -5.42 3.37
N ALA A 146 -3.87 -4.51 2.39
CA ALA A 146 -2.75 -4.09 1.57
C ALA A 146 -1.63 -3.42 2.39
N MET A 147 -1.95 -2.74 3.49
CA MET A 147 -0.94 -2.18 4.40
C MET A 147 -0.27 -3.29 5.22
N GLY A 148 -1.07 -4.28 5.67
CA GLY A 148 -0.62 -5.44 6.42
C GLY A 148 0.41 -6.29 5.68
N GLN A 149 0.25 -6.51 4.37
CA GLN A 149 1.27 -7.22 3.57
C GLN A 149 2.63 -6.51 3.61
N TYR A 150 2.67 -5.19 3.47
CA TYR A 150 3.91 -4.41 3.45
C TYR A 150 4.55 -4.39 4.83
N TRP A 151 3.74 -4.33 5.89
CA TRP A 151 4.22 -4.47 7.25
C TRP A 151 4.86 -5.84 7.52
N ILE A 152 4.18 -6.93 7.13
CA ILE A 152 4.70 -8.30 7.32
C ILE A 152 5.99 -8.50 6.54
N TYR A 153 6.03 -8.03 5.29
CA TYR A 153 7.22 -8.09 4.46
C TYR A 153 8.38 -7.32 5.11
N TYR A 154 8.16 -6.04 5.43
CA TYR A 154 9.19 -5.17 6.01
C TYR A 154 9.72 -5.70 7.34
N SER A 155 8.83 -6.09 8.26
CA SER A 155 9.22 -6.60 9.57
C SER A 155 9.99 -7.92 9.47
N THR A 156 9.63 -8.79 8.52
CA THR A 156 10.36 -10.05 8.27
C THR A 156 11.74 -9.78 7.71
N MET A 157 11.84 -8.94 6.66
CA MET A 157 13.11 -8.57 6.06
C MET A 157 14.03 -7.88 7.07
N ARG A 158 13.49 -6.93 7.85
CA ARG A 158 14.26 -6.20 8.87
C ARG A 158 14.79 -7.12 9.96
N LYS A 159 13.99 -8.10 10.40
CA LYS A 159 14.41 -9.09 11.40
C LYS A 159 15.55 -9.95 10.87
N MET A 160 15.44 -10.44 9.63
CA MET A 160 16.47 -11.28 9.02
C MET A 160 17.78 -10.53 8.76
N LEU A 161 17.69 -9.30 8.26
CA LEU A 161 18.86 -8.42 8.10
C LEU A 161 19.60 -8.18 9.41
N LYS A 162 18.85 -7.96 10.50
CA LYS A 162 19.46 -7.74 11.82
C LYS A 162 20.16 -9.00 12.34
N SER A 163 19.56 -10.17 12.17
CA SER A 163 20.20 -11.44 12.58
C SER A 163 21.47 -11.72 11.78
N ALA A 164 21.48 -11.43 10.48
CA ALA A 164 22.69 -11.57 9.66
C ALA A 164 23.83 -10.62 10.10
N GLU A 165 23.51 -9.39 10.54
CA GLU A 165 24.49 -8.45 11.11
C GLU A 165 25.02 -8.88 12.49
N GLU A 166 24.32 -9.76 13.23
CA GLU A 166 24.74 -10.25 14.55
C GLU A 166 25.59 -11.53 14.47
N ASP A 167 25.52 -12.25 13.35
CA ASP A 167 26.26 -13.49 13.09
C ASP A 167 27.63 -13.25 12.38
N GLU A 168 27.92 -12.01 11.93
CA GLU A 168 29.22 -11.52 11.40
C GLU A 168 30.11 -10.89 12.49
#